data_AF-H5ZVG0-F1
#
_entry.id   AF-H5ZVG0-F1
#
_cell.length_a   1.000
_cell.length_b   1.000
_cell.length_c   1.000
_cell.angle_alpha   90.00
_cell.angle_beta   90.00
_cell.angle_gamma   90.00
#
_symmetry.space_group_name_H-M   'P 1'
#
loop_
_entity.id
_entity.type
_entity.pdbx_description
1 polymer ?
#
loop_
_entity_poly.entity_id
_entity_poly.type
_entity_poly.pdbx_seq_one_letter_code
_entity_poly.pdbx_strand_id
1 'polypeptide(L)'
;SALRSFSTLEGTTPEYSCVLEEHICKEGEYLIKQLNTVMKADGSFDPFRHIVVSVANVICGMCFGRRYDHNDQELLSLVNLSDESG
;
A
#
# COMPACT_ATOMS: atom_id res chain seq x y z
N SER A 1 -1.89 -16.53 -11.75
CA SER A 1 -0.97 -15.52 -11.19
C SER A 1 -1.58 -14.94 -9.93
N ALA A 2 -0.77 -14.61 -8.91
CA ALA A 2 -1.25 -14.25 -7.56
C ALA A 2 -2.36 -13.17 -7.55
N LEU A 3 -2.25 -12.11 -8.36
CA LEU A 3 -3.28 -11.07 -8.48
C LEU A 3 -4.68 -11.61 -8.82
N ARG A 4 -4.76 -12.59 -9.73
CA ARG A 4 -6.03 -13.23 -10.09
C ARG A 4 -6.62 -14.03 -8.92
N SER A 5 -5.76 -14.61 -8.07
CA SER A 5 -6.22 -15.31 -6.86
C SER A 5 -6.79 -14.32 -5.86
N PHE A 6 -6.08 -13.20 -5.62
CA PHE A 6 -6.52 -12.19 -4.67
C PHE A 6 -7.78 -11.44 -5.11
N SER A 7 -8.01 -11.30 -6.41
CA SER A 7 -9.25 -10.72 -6.94
C SER A 7 -10.47 -11.64 -6.83
N THR A 8 -10.30 -12.90 -6.44
CA THR A 8 -11.39 -13.88 -6.31
C THR A 8 -11.57 -14.41 -4.88
N LEU A 9 -10.65 -14.08 -3.98
CA LEU A 9 -10.78 -14.42 -2.55
C LEU A 9 -11.76 -13.45 -1.88
N GLU A 10 -12.68 -13.97 -1.09
CA GLU A 10 -13.62 -13.15 -0.31
C GLU A 10 -12.86 -12.25 0.68
N GLY A 11 -13.31 -10.99 0.79
CA GLY A 11 -12.77 -10.05 1.77
C GLY A 11 -13.08 -10.47 3.21
N THR A 12 -12.39 -9.87 4.17
CA THR A 12 -12.62 -10.11 5.61
C THR A 12 -13.91 -9.48 6.10
N THR A 13 -14.46 -8.50 5.38
CA THR A 13 -15.74 -7.86 5.65
C THR A 13 -16.65 -7.94 4.41
N PRO A 14 -17.98 -8.02 4.60
CA PRO A 14 -18.94 -8.11 3.50
C PRO A 14 -19.07 -6.84 2.65
N GLU A 15 -18.37 -5.77 3.04
CA GLU A 15 -18.35 -4.48 2.33
C GLU A 15 -17.50 -4.53 1.06
N TYR A 16 -16.57 -5.48 0.96
CA TYR A 16 -15.65 -5.60 -0.17
C TYR A 16 -15.92 -6.89 -0.97
N SER A 17 -15.87 -6.79 -2.29
CA SER A 17 -16.05 -7.90 -3.21
C SER A 17 -14.93 -8.92 -3.17
N CYS A 18 -13.71 -8.50 -2.82
CA CYS A 18 -12.55 -9.38 -2.69
C CYS A 18 -11.45 -8.78 -1.80
N VAL A 19 -10.49 -9.63 -1.41
CA VAL A 19 -9.28 -9.24 -0.65
C VAL A 19 -8.52 -8.12 -1.34
N LEU A 20 -8.39 -8.15 -2.68
CA LEU A 20 -7.70 -7.11 -3.43
C LEU A 20 -8.38 -5.73 -3.26
N GLU A 21 -9.69 -5.67 -3.43
CA GLU A 21 -10.45 -4.43 -3.25
C GLU A 21 -10.32 -3.91 -1.82
N GLU A 22 -10.48 -4.80 -0.84
CA GLU A 22 -10.36 -4.47 0.58
C GLU A 22 -9.02 -3.77 0.89
N HIS A 23 -7.90 -4.36 0.46
CA HIS A 23 -6.58 -3.79 0.72
C HIS A 23 -6.36 -2.46 -0.02
N ILE A 24 -6.84 -2.35 -1.27
CA ILE A 24 -6.75 -1.10 -2.04
C ILE A 24 -7.56 0.02 -1.38
N CYS A 25 -8.80 -0.24 -0.99
CA CYS A 25 -9.67 0.76 -0.35
C CYS A 25 -9.06 1.25 0.96
N LYS A 26 -8.63 0.31 1.82
CA LYS A 26 -8.02 0.62 3.12
C LYS A 26 -6.74 1.43 2.99
N GLU A 27 -5.89 1.11 2.01
CA GLU A 27 -4.67 1.89 1.76
C GLU A 27 -4.98 3.25 1.13
N GLY A 28 -5.97 3.33 0.23
CA GLY A 28 -6.41 4.59 -0.37
C GLY A 28 -6.90 5.60 0.66
N GLU A 29 -7.70 5.15 1.64
CA GLU A 29 -8.13 5.98 2.77
C GLU A 29 -6.95 6.47 3.62
N TYR A 30 -5.97 5.60 3.86
CA TYR A 30 -4.78 5.95 4.61
C TYR A 30 -3.92 6.97 3.85
N LEU A 31 -3.70 6.76 2.56
CA LEU A 31 -2.96 7.67 1.68
C LEU A 31 -3.58 9.06 1.70
N ILE A 32 -4.90 9.18 1.53
CA ILE A 32 -5.60 10.47 1.58
C ILE A 32 -5.37 11.17 2.93
N LYS A 33 -5.41 10.44 4.05
CA LYS A 33 -5.13 11.01 5.37
C LYS A 33 -3.69 11.53 5.45
N GLN A 34 -2.71 10.77 4.95
CA GLN A 34 -1.31 11.19 4.94
C GLN A 34 -1.07 12.41 4.05
N LEU A 35 -1.59 12.41 2.82
CA LEU A 35 -1.45 13.55 1.90
C LEU A 35 -2.06 14.83 2.49
N ASN A 36 -3.22 14.73 3.15
CA ASN A 36 -3.82 15.86 3.84
C ASN A 36 -2.95 16.36 5.01
N THR A 37 -2.33 15.45 5.76
CA THR A 37 -1.42 15.82 6.86
C THR A 37 -0.20 16.57 6.34
N VAL A 38 0.49 16.03 5.33
CA VAL A 38 1.70 16.66 4.77
C VAL A 38 1.36 17.98 4.08
N MET A 39 0.26 18.06 3.34
CA MET A 39 -0.21 19.31 2.74
C MET A 39 -0.48 20.39 3.78
N LYS A 40 -1.07 20.04 4.94
CA LYS A 40 -1.31 20.99 6.03
C LYS A 40 -0.02 21.43 6.73
N ALA A 41 0.96 20.55 6.83
CA ALA A 41 2.23 20.84 7.49
C ALA A 41 3.17 21.68 6.62
N ASP A 42 3.33 21.28 5.35
CA ASP A 42 4.40 21.76 4.47
C ASP A 42 3.88 22.55 3.26
N GLY A 43 2.56 22.60 3.05
CA GLY A 43 1.92 23.29 1.92
C GLY A 43 2.16 22.66 0.55
N SER A 44 2.98 21.61 0.48
CA SER A 44 3.31 20.86 -0.73
C SER A 44 3.92 19.50 -0.36
N PHE A 45 3.92 18.55 -1.28
CA PHE A 45 4.57 17.24 -1.11
C PHE A 45 4.92 16.64 -2.47
N ASP A 46 5.88 15.70 -2.48
CA ASP A 46 6.15 14.85 -3.64
C ASP A 46 5.24 13.60 -3.61
N PRO A 47 4.31 13.44 -4.56
CA PRO A 47 3.38 12.31 -4.57
C PRO A 47 4.06 10.96 -4.82
N PHE A 48 5.24 10.94 -5.46
CA PHE A 48 5.88 9.70 -5.90
C PHE A 48 6.14 8.75 -4.72
N ARG A 49 6.78 9.26 -3.66
CA ARG A 49 7.12 8.45 -2.48
C ARG A 49 5.88 7.90 -1.79
N HIS A 50 4.84 8.71 -1.64
CA HIS A 50 3.60 8.29 -0.98
C HIS A 50 2.87 7.20 -1.77
N ILE A 51 2.80 7.34 -3.10
CA ILE A 51 2.17 6.34 -3.97
C ILE A 51 2.94 5.02 -3.93
N VAL A 52 4.28 5.06 -4.03
CA VAL A 52 5.12 3.85 -3.99
C VAL A 52 4.95 3.10 -2.67
N VAL A 53 4.99 3.81 -1.54
CA VAL A 53 4.78 3.20 -0.23
C VAL A 53 3.38 2.58 -0.13
N SER A 54 2.34 3.27 -0.62
CA SER A 54 0.98 2.72 -0.61
C SER A 54 0.84 1.46 -1.47
N VAL A 55 1.39 1.44 -2.67
CA VAL A 55 1.38 0.24 -3.51
C VAL A 55 2.11 -0.92 -2.82
N ALA A 56 3.27 -0.65 -2.21
CA ALA A 56 4.02 -1.66 -1.48
C ALA A 56 3.23 -2.19 -0.26
N ASN A 57 2.50 -1.34 0.45
CA ASN A 57 1.64 -1.76 1.57
C ASN A 57 0.46 -2.63 1.13
N VAL A 58 -0.16 -2.35 -0.02
CA VAL A 58 -1.19 -3.22 -0.59
C VAL A 58 -0.61 -4.61 -0.87
N ILE A 59 0.53 -4.67 -1.57
CA ILE A 59 1.19 -5.93 -1.91
C ILE A 59 1.58 -6.69 -0.63
N CYS A 60 2.18 -6.00 0.33
CA CYS A 60 2.62 -6.60 1.58
C CYS A 60 1.46 -7.09 2.44
N GLY A 61 0.39 -6.31 2.53
CA GLY A 61 -0.83 -6.70 3.24
C GLY A 61 -1.43 -7.97 2.66
N MET A 62 -1.46 -8.08 1.33
CA MET A 62 -1.99 -9.27 0.64
C MET A 62 -1.07 -10.49 0.74
N CYS A 63 0.25 -10.31 0.63
CA CYS A 63 1.21 -11.42 0.60
C CYS A 63 1.58 -11.95 2.00
N PHE A 64 1.59 -11.08 3.01
CA PHE A 64 2.13 -11.41 4.34
C PHE A 64 1.13 -11.25 5.47
N GLY A 65 -0.10 -10.77 5.20
CA GLY A 65 -1.12 -10.53 6.22
C GLY A 65 -0.71 -9.47 7.26
N ARG A 66 0.35 -8.71 7.00
CA ARG A 66 0.89 -7.68 7.88
C ARG A 66 0.86 -6.33 7.15
N ARG A 67 0.31 -5.31 7.81
CA ARG A 67 0.52 -3.92 7.39
C ARG A 67 1.85 -3.49 8.02
N TYR A 68 2.85 -3.19 7.19
CA TYR A 68 4.10 -2.63 7.67
C TYR A 68 3.85 -1.18 8.10
N ASP A 69 4.50 -0.76 9.17
CA ASP A 69 4.47 0.65 9.56
C ASP A 69 5.20 1.46 8.46
N HIS A 70 4.77 2.68 8.18
CA HIS A 70 5.39 3.52 7.14
C HIS A 70 6.89 3.81 7.41
N ASN A 71 7.38 3.43 8.59
CA ASN A 71 8.77 3.57 9.01
C ASN A 71 9.58 2.25 8.97
N ASP A 72 9.00 1.14 8.50
CA ASP A 72 9.70 -0.15 8.42
C ASP A 72 10.72 -0.15 7.27
N GLN A 73 12.00 -0.06 7.66
CA GLN A 73 13.19 -0.14 6.79
C GLN A 73 13.23 -1.40 5.91
N GLU A 74 12.48 -2.45 6.29
CA GLU A 74 12.39 -3.71 5.54
C GLU A 74 11.65 -3.52 4.21
N LEU A 75 10.60 -2.69 4.18
CA LEU A 75 9.82 -2.40 2.96
C LEU A 75 10.63 -1.53 1.97
N LEU A 76 11.38 -0.56 2.49
CA LEU A 76 12.31 0.25 1.69
C LEU A 76 13.44 -0.61 1.10
N SER A 77 13.93 -1.62 1.84
CA SER A 77 14.97 -2.53 1.34
C SER A 77 14.50 -3.39 0.16
N LEU A 78 13.24 -3.84 0.17
CA LEU A 78 12.64 -4.62 -0.92
C LEU A 78 12.38 -3.76 -2.17
N VAL A 79 11.93 -2.51 -1.98
CA VAL A 79 11.74 -1.55 -3.09
C VAL A 79 13.08 -1.14 -3.70
N ASN A 80 14.10 -0.88 -2.89
CA ASN A 80 15.44 -0.51 -3.37
C ASN A 80 16.19 -1.68 -4.04
N LEU A 81 15.94 -2.94 -3.63
CA LEU A 81 16.55 -4.11 -4.31
C LEU A 81 16.08 -4.26 -5.77
N SER A 82 14.94 -3.65 -6.13
CA SER A 82 14.40 -3.72 -7.48
C SER A 82 15.07 -2.72 -8.43
N ASP A 83 15.82 -1.74 -7.91
CA ASP A 83 16.54 -0.72 -8.68
C ASP A 83 17.97 -1.15 -9.07
N GLU A 84 18.54 -2.18 -8.42
CA GLU A 84 19.89 -2.69 -8.71
C GLU A 84 19.93 -3.79 -9.80
N SER A 85 18.81 -4.04 -10.50
CA SER A 85 18.77 -4.90 -11.68
C SER A 85 18.34 -4.14 -12.94
N GLY A 86 19.12 -3.10 -13.26
CA GLY A 86 19.14 -2.39 -14.55
C GLY A 86 20.56 -2.30 -15.09
#